data_AF-A0AAU9Y1L1-F1
#
_entry.id   AF-A0AAU9Y1L1-F1
#
_cell.length_a   1.000
_cell.length_b   1.000
_cell.length_c   1.000
_cell.angle_alpha   90.00
_cell.angle_beta   90.00
_cell.angle_gamma   90.00
#
_symmetry.space_group_name_H-M   'P 1'
#
loop_
_entity.id
_entity.type
_entity.pdbx_description
1 polymer ?
#
loop_
_entity_poly.entity_id
_entity_poly.type
_entity_poly.pdbx_seq_one_letter_code
_entity_poly.pdbx_strand_id
1 'polypeptide(L)'
;MSIFKGTKKGKGGSLTEKLVFYTGSEYDYCSHDSLREKMSEHKGIDHSEKLQKMWLFKRPLSEWQRTQLVWNHQFVVVDSPGWYWSLEREGETLLLQRNVKYTVVKDYEEGCPRYAPVVEIKHGYCKGTMKDLIEFLYRK
;
A
#
# COMPACT_ATOMS: atom_id res chain seq x y z
N MET A 1 16.99 -1.22 18.87
CA MET A 1 15.84 -0.27 18.90
C MET A 1 15.72 0.42 17.55
N SER A 2 14.53 0.44 16.96
CA SER A 2 14.08 1.44 15.98
C SER A 2 12.56 1.31 15.86
N ILE A 3 11.85 2.33 16.33
CA ILE A 3 10.38 2.44 16.21
C ILE A 3 10.15 3.27 14.96
N PHE A 4 9.44 2.72 13.97
CA PHE A 4 8.98 3.51 12.84
C PHE A 4 7.90 4.47 13.34
N LYS A 5 8.32 5.68 13.76
CA LYS A 5 7.42 6.82 13.97
C LYS A 5 7.27 7.51 12.61
N GLY A 6 6.31 7.05 11.82
CA GLY A 6 5.90 7.77 10.61
C GLY A 6 5.47 9.18 11.01
N THR A 7 6.28 10.18 10.68
CA THR A 7 5.91 11.59 10.82
C THR A 7 5.54 12.07 9.43
N LYS A 8 4.27 12.49 9.23
CA LYS A 8 3.86 13.20 8.01
C LYS A 8 4.64 14.53 7.96
N LYS A 9 5.81 14.53 7.33
CA LYS A 9 6.54 15.74 6.93
C LYS A 9 6.70 15.73 5.42
N GLY A 10 5.67 16.17 4.72
CA GLY A 10 5.69 16.41 3.29
C GLY A 10 4.36 16.98 2.82
N LYS A 11 4.39 18.06 2.03
CA LYS A 11 3.24 18.54 1.26
C LYS A 11 2.94 17.50 0.17
N GLY A 12 2.26 16.42 0.52
CA GLY A 12 1.95 15.32 -0.40
C GLY A 12 0.46 15.25 -0.70
N GLY A 13 0.05 15.79 -1.85
CA GLY A 13 -1.22 15.53 -2.55
C GLY A 13 -2.52 15.90 -1.84
N SER A 14 -3.47 16.47 -2.59
CA SER A 14 -4.88 16.68 -2.22
C SER A 14 -5.49 15.45 -1.52
N LEU A 15 -6.49 15.67 -0.66
CA LEU A 15 -7.22 14.67 0.13
C LEU A 15 -7.36 13.33 -0.62
N THR A 16 -7.05 12.22 0.04
CA THR A 16 -7.46 10.89 -0.46
C THR A 16 -8.98 10.82 -0.39
N GLU A 17 -9.66 10.90 -1.53
CA GLU A 17 -11.12 10.87 -1.58
C GLU A 17 -11.66 9.43 -1.72
N LYS A 18 -10.85 8.53 -2.29
CA LYS A 18 -11.27 7.17 -2.64
C LYS A 18 -10.23 6.13 -2.26
N LEU A 19 -10.65 5.06 -1.60
CA LEU A 19 -9.87 3.82 -1.47
C LEU A 19 -10.42 2.77 -2.43
N VAL A 20 -9.49 2.13 -3.13
CA VAL A 20 -9.73 0.96 -3.97
C VAL A 20 -9.09 -0.23 -3.26
N PHE A 21 -9.89 -1.22 -2.88
CA PHE A 21 -9.38 -2.48 -2.37
C PHE A 21 -9.47 -3.55 -3.46
N TYR A 22 -8.33 -4.09 -3.88
CA TYR A 22 -8.23 -5.10 -4.92
C TYR A 22 -7.78 -6.44 -4.34
N THR A 23 -8.64 -7.46 -4.46
CA THR A 23 -8.39 -8.80 -3.89
C THR A 23 -7.73 -9.76 -4.87
N GLY A 24 -7.41 -9.31 -6.09
CA GLY A 24 -6.94 -10.16 -7.20
C GLY A 24 -8.05 -10.63 -8.13
N SER A 25 -9.30 -10.61 -7.69
CA SER A 25 -10.48 -10.97 -8.49
C SER A 25 -11.59 -9.92 -8.45
N GLU A 26 -11.65 -9.11 -7.39
CA GLU A 26 -12.74 -8.17 -7.14
C GLU A 26 -12.18 -6.80 -6.74
N TYR A 27 -12.97 -5.77 -7.02
CA TYR A 27 -12.72 -4.39 -6.59
C TYR A 27 -13.79 -3.96 -5.61
N ASP A 28 -13.35 -3.50 -4.44
CA ASP A 28 -14.19 -2.79 -3.50
C ASP A 28 -13.83 -1.32 -3.46
N TYR A 29 -14.82 -0.50 -3.79
CA TYR A 29 -14.69 0.95 -3.75
C TYR A 29 -15.28 1.49 -2.46
N CYS A 30 -14.49 2.28 -1.73
CA CYS A 30 -14.97 2.97 -0.55
C CYS A 30 -14.51 4.42 -0.52
N SER A 31 -15.38 5.28 0.00
CA SER A 31 -15.00 6.63 0.38
C SER A 31 -14.09 6.55 1.60
N HIS A 32 -13.24 7.55 1.78
CA HIS A 32 -12.36 7.64 2.95
C HIS A 32 -13.11 7.49 4.29
N ASP A 33 -14.31 8.06 4.39
CA ASP A 33 -15.13 8.00 5.61
C ASP A 33 -15.68 6.59 5.92
N SER A 34 -15.86 5.74 4.91
CA SER A 34 -16.35 4.35 5.07
C SER A 34 -15.23 3.30 5.10
N LEU A 35 -13.97 3.74 5.00
CA LEU A 35 -12.79 2.88 4.89
C LEU A 35 -12.68 1.88 6.04
N ARG A 36 -12.75 2.38 7.28
CA ARG A 36 -12.51 1.57 8.48
C ARG A 36 -13.53 0.46 8.61
N GLU A 37 -14.81 0.77 8.43
CA GLU A 37 -15.91 -0.19 8.55
C GLU A 37 -15.83 -1.26 7.45
N LYS A 38 -15.73 -0.84 6.18
CA LYS A 38 -15.65 -1.77 5.05
C LYS A 38 -14.43 -2.69 5.10
N MET A 39 -13.28 -2.18 5.50
CA MET A 39 -12.10 -3.02 5.69
C MET A 39 -12.23 -3.97 6.88
N SER A 40 -12.89 -3.54 7.96
CA SER A 40 -13.13 -4.40 9.14
C SER A 40 -14.04 -5.58 8.81
N GLU A 41 -14.99 -5.38 7.91
CA GLU A 41 -16.00 -6.37 7.54
C GLU A 41 -15.56 -7.26 6.38
N HIS A 42 -14.53 -6.87 5.63
CA HIS A 42 -14.12 -7.59 4.44
C HIS A 42 -13.55 -8.98 4.79
N LYS A 43 -14.14 -10.01 4.15
CA LYS A 43 -13.71 -11.40 4.28
C LYS A 43 -12.22 -11.56 3.92
N GLY A 44 -11.40 -11.88 4.92
CA GLY A 44 -9.97 -12.13 4.80
C GLY A 44 -9.06 -10.99 5.29
N ILE A 45 -9.61 -9.88 5.78
CA ILE A 45 -8.84 -8.94 6.61
C ILE A 45 -8.97 -9.43 8.05
N ASP A 46 -7.88 -9.91 8.63
CA ASP A 46 -7.82 -10.24 10.06
C ASP A 46 -7.14 -9.10 10.81
N HIS A 47 -7.91 -8.33 11.57
CA HIS A 47 -7.41 -7.23 12.38
C HIS A 47 -6.32 -7.61 13.39
N SER A 48 -6.30 -8.87 13.82
CA SER A 48 -5.31 -9.37 14.77
C SER A 48 -4.02 -9.82 14.10
N GLU A 49 -3.98 -9.89 12.76
CA GLU A 49 -2.80 -10.34 12.03
C GLU A 49 -1.64 -9.38 12.30
N LYS A 50 -0.52 -9.96 12.74
CA LYS A 50 0.69 -9.19 13.03
C LYS A 50 1.44 -8.91 11.74
N LEU A 51 1.80 -7.65 11.53
CA LEU A 51 2.67 -7.26 10.44
C LEU A 51 4.10 -7.70 10.77
N GLN A 52 4.80 -8.27 9.79
CA GLN A 52 6.12 -8.87 9.97
C GLN A 52 7.22 -8.01 9.35
N LYS A 53 7.13 -7.78 8.04
CA LYS A 53 8.12 -7.05 7.26
C LYS A 53 7.45 -6.01 6.38
N MET A 54 8.22 -4.99 6.04
CA MET A 54 7.79 -3.92 5.15
C MET A 54 8.91 -3.55 4.21
N TRP A 55 8.55 -3.29 2.96
CA TRP A 55 9.43 -2.83 1.89
C TRP A 55 8.87 -1.55 1.31
N LEU A 56 9.74 -0.58 1.07
CA LEU A 56 9.44 0.64 0.33
C LEU A 56 10.04 0.49 -1.07
N PHE A 57 9.20 0.59 -2.08
CA PHE A 57 9.58 0.53 -3.48
C PHE A 57 9.38 1.89 -4.14
N LYS A 58 10.13 2.10 -5.23
CA LYS A 58 9.88 3.16 -6.19
C LYS A 58 9.80 2.62 -7.60
N ARG A 59 9.01 3.30 -8.43
CA ARG A 59 8.99 3.18 -9.89
C ARG A 59 8.97 4.58 -10.51
N PRO A 60 9.28 4.73 -11.80
CA PRO A 60 9.05 6.00 -12.49
C PRO A 60 7.57 6.42 -12.34
N LEU A 61 7.24 7.70 -12.51
CA LEU A 61 5.85 8.17 -12.55
C LEU A 61 5.19 7.93 -13.91
N SER A 62 5.97 7.94 -14.98
CA SER A 62 5.46 7.63 -16.31
C SER A 62 6.50 6.92 -17.16
N GLU A 63 6.03 6.25 -18.22
CA GLU A 63 6.87 5.59 -19.23
C GLU A 63 7.89 6.55 -19.87
N TRP A 64 7.57 7.84 -19.92
CA TRP A 64 8.42 8.87 -20.52
C TRP A 64 9.58 9.32 -19.63
N GLN A 65 9.58 8.96 -18.34
CA GLN A 65 10.66 9.31 -17.43
C GLN A 65 11.85 8.36 -17.57
N ARG A 66 12.89 8.84 -18.26
CA ARG A 66 14.15 8.08 -18.50
C ARG A 66 15.06 7.93 -17.28
N THR A 67 14.88 8.71 -16.20
CA THR A 67 15.72 8.65 -15.00
C THR A 67 14.90 8.75 -13.71
N GLN A 68 15.13 7.85 -12.74
CA GLN A 68 14.49 7.85 -11.41
C GLN A 68 15.07 8.89 -10.42
N LEU A 69 15.75 9.92 -10.92
CA LEU A 69 16.49 10.90 -10.08
C LEU A 69 15.58 12.00 -9.51
N VAL A 70 14.49 12.35 -10.19
CA VAL A 70 13.54 13.38 -9.76
C VAL A 70 12.12 12.91 -10.08
N TRP A 71 11.25 12.84 -9.06
CA TRP A 71 9.85 12.43 -9.15
C TRP A 71 9.63 10.94 -9.49
N ASN A 72 9.39 10.12 -8.46
CA ASN A 72 9.06 8.69 -8.59
C ASN A 72 7.74 8.40 -7.91
N HIS A 73 6.99 7.43 -8.42
CA HIS A 73 5.91 6.83 -7.69
C HIS A 73 6.51 5.93 -6.58
N GLN A 74 6.04 6.05 -5.34
CA GLN A 74 6.46 5.20 -4.23
C GLN A 74 5.29 4.44 -3.66
N PHE A 75 5.51 3.17 -3.36
CA PHE A 75 4.51 2.32 -2.74
C PHE A 75 5.16 1.40 -1.71
N VAL A 76 4.35 0.93 -0.79
CA VAL A 76 4.80 0.08 0.32
C VAL A 76 4.25 -1.32 0.12
N VAL A 77 5.07 -2.34 0.33
CA VAL A 77 4.62 -3.72 0.50
C VAL A 77 4.77 -4.12 1.96
N VAL A 78 3.76 -4.76 2.54
CA VAL A 78 3.74 -5.26 3.91
C VAL A 78 3.45 -6.75 3.90
N ASP A 79 4.17 -7.50 4.72
CA ASP A 79 4.01 -8.94 4.94
C ASP A 79 3.24 -9.20 6.24
N SER A 80 2.24 -10.07 6.16
CA SER A 80 1.49 -10.62 7.28
C SER A 80 1.28 -12.14 7.08
N PRO A 81 0.91 -12.90 8.13
CA PRO A 81 0.69 -14.34 8.02
C PRO A 81 -0.27 -14.72 6.89
N GLY A 82 0.28 -15.26 5.80
CA GLY A 82 -0.48 -15.74 4.65
C GLY A 82 -0.80 -14.69 3.58
N TRP A 83 -0.44 -13.42 3.78
CA TRP A 83 -0.72 -12.34 2.84
C TRP A 83 0.44 -11.37 2.69
N TYR A 84 0.61 -10.89 1.46
CA TYR A 84 1.34 -9.68 1.17
C TYR A 84 0.34 -8.60 0.75
N TRP A 85 0.57 -7.38 1.20
CA TRP A 85 -0.26 -6.21 0.96
C TRP A 85 0.57 -5.17 0.25
N SER A 86 0.05 -4.51 -0.78
CA SER A 86 0.66 -3.26 -1.25
C SER A 86 -0.27 -2.08 -1.07
N LEU A 87 0.34 -0.96 -0.68
CA LEU A 87 -0.31 0.31 -0.43
C LEU A 87 0.30 1.35 -1.35
N GLU A 88 -0.53 1.88 -2.24
CA GLU A 88 -0.11 2.73 -3.33
C GLU A 88 -1.01 3.95 -3.44
N ARG A 89 -0.43 5.14 -3.56
CA ARG A 89 -1.21 6.39 -3.67
C ARG A 89 -1.05 6.98 -5.05
N GLU A 90 -2.14 6.95 -5.82
CA GLU A 90 -2.24 7.46 -7.18
C GLU A 90 -3.20 8.65 -7.18
N GLY A 91 -2.67 9.87 -7.14
CA GLY A 91 -3.49 11.08 -7.03
C GLY A 91 -4.35 11.10 -5.76
N GLU A 92 -5.68 11.11 -5.95
CA GLU A 92 -6.70 11.11 -4.88
C GLU A 92 -7.13 9.70 -4.47
N THR A 93 -6.56 8.67 -5.10
CA THR A 93 -6.86 7.26 -4.83
C THR A 93 -5.76 6.62 -3.99
N LEU A 94 -6.17 5.90 -2.95
CA LEU A 94 -5.31 4.95 -2.24
C LEU A 94 -5.69 3.54 -2.68
N LEU A 95 -4.83 2.91 -3.46
CA LEU A 95 -4.94 1.50 -3.82
C LEU A 95 -4.34 0.64 -2.71
N LEU A 96 -5.17 -0.24 -2.18
CA LEU A 96 -4.76 -1.33 -1.34
C LEU A 96 -5.00 -2.62 -2.13
N GLN A 97 -3.97 -3.43 -2.30
CA GLN A 97 -4.13 -4.76 -2.90
C GLN A 97 -3.48 -5.82 -2.04
N ARG A 98 -3.96 -7.06 -2.12
CA ARG A 98 -3.36 -8.18 -1.43
C ARG A 98 -3.19 -9.40 -2.32
N ASN A 99 -2.20 -10.22 -2.00
CA ASN A 99 -2.04 -11.52 -2.61
C ASN A 99 -1.22 -12.45 -1.71
N VAL A 100 -1.44 -13.76 -1.84
CA VAL A 100 -0.61 -14.77 -1.16
C VAL A 100 0.83 -14.80 -1.73
N LYS A 101 1.03 -14.29 -2.96
CA LYS A 101 2.33 -14.20 -3.62
C LYS A 101 2.89 -12.79 -3.53
N TYR A 102 4.04 -12.65 -2.89
CA TYR A 102 4.80 -11.40 -2.79
C TYR A 102 5.05 -10.74 -4.15
N THR A 103 5.45 -11.52 -5.17
CA THR A 103 5.75 -11.00 -6.50
C THR A 103 4.53 -10.37 -7.16
N VAL A 104 3.31 -10.84 -6.86
CA VAL A 104 2.09 -10.26 -7.44
C VAL A 104 1.88 -8.85 -6.90
N VAL A 105 1.90 -8.64 -5.58
CA VAL A 105 1.70 -7.28 -5.03
C VAL A 105 2.86 -6.33 -5.30
N LYS A 106 4.05 -6.87 -5.58
CA LYS A 106 5.26 -6.10 -5.87
C LYS A 106 5.36 -5.70 -7.34
N ASP A 107 5.18 -6.64 -8.27
CA ASP A 107 5.42 -6.43 -9.70
C ASP A 107 4.13 -6.13 -10.49
N TYR A 108 2.95 -6.30 -9.89
CA TYR A 108 1.66 -6.04 -10.52
C TYR A 108 0.89 -4.95 -9.76
N GLU A 109 0.06 -4.23 -10.50
CA GLU A 109 -0.88 -3.22 -10.04
C GLU A 109 -2.24 -3.60 -10.63
N GLU A 110 -3.21 -3.91 -9.76
CA GLU A 110 -4.58 -4.26 -10.19
C GLU A 110 -4.63 -5.44 -11.18
N GLY A 111 -3.69 -6.39 -11.04
CA GLY A 111 -3.57 -7.57 -11.90
C GLY A 111 -2.79 -7.35 -13.20
N CYS A 112 -2.43 -6.11 -13.52
CA CYS A 112 -1.59 -5.76 -14.66
C CYS A 112 -0.12 -5.66 -14.25
N PRO A 113 0.84 -6.16 -15.04
CA PRO A 113 2.26 -5.91 -14.79
C PRO A 113 2.51 -4.41 -14.72
N ARG A 114 3.29 -3.96 -13.72
CA ARG A 114 3.76 -2.58 -13.68
C ARG A 114 4.59 -2.31 -14.93
N TYR A 115 4.34 -1.17 -15.57
CA TYR A 115 4.95 -0.82 -16.85
C TYR A 115 6.49 -0.73 -16.80
N ALA A 116 7.06 -0.52 -15.61
CA ALA A 116 8.50 -0.44 -15.39
C ALA A 116 8.90 -1.27 -14.16
N PRO A 117 10.14 -1.83 -14.17
CA PRO A 117 10.69 -2.51 -13.00
C PRO A 117 10.72 -1.61 -11.78
N VAL A 118 10.31 -2.18 -10.63
CA VAL A 118 10.36 -1.50 -9.34
C VAL A 118 11.73 -1.63 -8.70
N VAL A 119 12.17 -0.59 -8.02
CA VAL A 119 13.45 -0.55 -7.30
C VAL A 119 13.16 -0.48 -5.81
N GLU A 120 13.75 -1.40 -5.04
CA GLU A 120 13.68 -1.34 -3.58
C GLU A 120 14.48 -0.13 -3.08
N ILE A 121 13.86 0.68 -2.23
CA ILE A 121 14.52 1.78 -1.53
C ILE A 121 15.04 1.30 -0.18
N LYS A 122 14.19 0.59 0.56
CA LYS A 122 14.48 0.15 1.92
C LYS A 122 13.53 -0.97 2.33
N HIS A 123 13.99 -1.86 3.20
CA HIS A 123 13.14 -2.82 3.90
C HIS A 123 13.44 -2.86 5.40
N GLY A 124 12.55 -3.48 6.16
CA GLY A 124 12.74 -3.70 7.59
C GLY A 124 11.59 -4.44 8.24
N TYR A 125 11.78 -4.80 9.51
CA TYR A 125 10.71 -5.34 10.33
C TYR A 125 9.74 -4.24 10.73
N CYS A 126 8.44 -4.53 10.67
CA CYS A 126 7.40 -3.65 11.18
C CYS A 126 6.85 -4.19 12.50
N LYS A 127 6.15 -3.32 13.22
CA LYS A 127 5.41 -3.65 14.44
C LYS A 127 3.99 -3.19 14.26
N GLY A 128 3.08 -3.86 14.94
CA GLY A 128 1.65 -3.58 14.87
C GLY A 128 0.91 -4.67 14.11
N THR A 129 -0.35 -4.37 13.85
CA THR A 129 -1.36 -5.27 13.32
C THR A 129 -1.99 -4.66 12.07
N MET A 130 -2.75 -5.45 11.33
CA MET A 130 -3.54 -4.91 10.23
C MET A 130 -4.53 -3.85 10.71
N LYS A 131 -5.07 -3.98 11.93
CA LYS A 131 -5.86 -2.92 12.54
C LYS A 131 -5.07 -1.61 12.67
N ASP A 132 -3.83 -1.67 13.13
CA ASP A 132 -2.99 -0.47 13.25
C ASP A 132 -2.72 0.17 11.88
N LEU A 133 -2.57 -0.65 10.83
CA LEU A 133 -2.43 -0.19 9.45
C LEU A 133 -3.70 0.50 8.97
N ILE A 134 -4.87 -0.13 9.12
CA ILE A 134 -6.18 0.46 8.74
C ILE A 134 -6.41 1.78 9.47
N GLU A 135 -6.14 1.83 10.77
CA GLU A 135 -6.24 3.06 11.56
C GLU A 135 -5.26 4.13 11.09
N PHE A 136 -4.05 3.75 10.68
CA PHE A 136 -3.08 4.66 10.08
C PHE A 136 -3.56 5.23 8.74
N LEU A 137 -4.13 4.39 7.86
CA LEU A 137 -4.68 4.84 6.57
C LEU A 137 -5.87 5.78 6.75
N TYR A 138 -6.68 5.55 7.78
CA TYR A 138 -7.82 6.41 8.11
C TYR A 138 -7.42 7.78 8.69
N ARG A 139 -6.29 7.86 9.40
CA ARG A 139 -5.85 9.11 10.06
C ARG A 139 -5.63 10.23 9.02
N LYS A 140 -6.56 11.21 9.07
CA LYS A 140 -6.49 12.49 8.34
C LYS A 140 -5.12 13.16 8.55
#